data_AF-A0AAU9TPV7-F1
#
_entry.id   AF-A0AAU9TPV7-F1
#
_cell.length_a   1.000
_cell.length_b   1.000
_cell.length_c   1.000
_cell.angle_alpha   90.00
_cell.angle_beta   90.00
_cell.angle_gamma   90.00
#
_symmetry.space_group_name_H-M   'P 1'
#
loop_
_entity.id
_entity.type
_entity.pdbx_description
1 polymer ?
#
loop_
_entity_poly.entity_id
_entity_poly.type
_entity_poly.pdbx_seq_one_letter_code
_entity_poly.pdbx_strand_id
1 'polypeptide(L)'
;MPTDIMSSCRTEHFGQGFSKKTCDAEEKSGFLVLLGPGGMRQDVRVVVYRTTLEHFAVIYPRKRLSKPIGVVNLRNTTTERVDTNSGFFVRQRGYDNTISAKFLCSEREIEAWLSAFSAVSQGCQHAASLPVLVETEES
;
A
#
# COMPACT_ATOMS: atom_id res chain seq x y z
N MET A 1 44.58 26.60 16.35
CA MET A 1 44.12 25.34 15.72
C MET A 1 44.07 24.30 16.83
N PRO A 2 42.88 23.83 17.20
CA PRO A 2 42.28 22.67 16.53
C PRO A 2 40.84 22.90 16.03
N THR A 3 40.45 22.03 15.11
CA THR A 3 39.30 22.06 14.19
C THR A 3 38.02 21.46 14.79
N ASP A 4 36.90 22.14 14.55
CA ASP A 4 35.54 21.64 14.74
C ASP A 4 35.23 20.46 13.81
N ILE A 5 34.67 19.39 14.37
CA ILE A 5 34.17 18.22 13.64
C ILE A 5 32.71 18.51 13.28
N MET A 6 32.44 18.93 12.04
CA MET A 6 31.09 18.96 11.49
C MET A 6 30.60 17.53 11.24
N SER A 7 29.57 17.13 11.99
CA SER A 7 28.77 15.94 11.69
C SER A 7 27.94 16.21 10.42
N SER A 8 28.42 15.73 9.28
CA SER A 8 27.65 15.79 8.03
C SER A 8 26.57 14.70 8.05
N CYS A 9 25.31 15.13 8.12
CA CYS A 9 24.16 14.30 7.79
C CYS A 9 24.36 13.72 6.38
N ARG A 10 24.63 12.41 6.29
CA ARG A 10 24.63 11.69 5.01
C ARG A 10 23.19 11.57 4.51
N THR A 11 22.77 12.56 3.74
CA THR A 11 21.68 12.39 2.78
C THR A 11 22.25 11.55 1.64
N GLU A 12 22.03 10.23 1.69
CA GLU A 12 22.36 9.35 0.57
C GLU A 12 21.42 9.64 -0.61
N HIS A 13 21.82 10.60 -1.44
CA HIS A 13 21.32 10.75 -2.80
C HIS A 13 21.79 9.56 -3.64
N PHE A 14 21.04 8.46 -3.62
CA PHE A 14 21.27 7.34 -4.52
C PHE A 14 20.63 7.59 -5.89
N GLY A 15 21.47 7.91 -6.87
CA GLY A 15 21.38 7.32 -8.21
C GLY A 15 20.52 8.03 -9.25
N GLN A 16 21.15 9.01 -9.90
CA GLN A 16 20.92 9.42 -11.28
C GLN A 16 20.97 8.18 -12.21
N GLY A 17 19.93 7.92 -13.02
CA GLY A 17 19.97 6.87 -14.05
C GLY A 17 18.68 6.16 -14.44
N PHE A 18 17.56 6.41 -13.77
CA PHE A 18 16.24 6.08 -14.32
C PHE A 18 15.46 7.39 -14.36
N SER A 19 15.14 7.87 -15.57
CA SER A 19 14.05 8.82 -15.74
C SER A 19 12.79 8.05 -15.33
N LYS A 20 12.53 8.01 -14.02
CA LYS A 20 11.33 7.40 -13.44
C LYS A 20 10.20 8.26 -13.99
N LYS A 21 9.61 7.84 -15.11
CA LYS A 21 8.23 8.20 -15.42
C LYS A 21 7.46 7.71 -14.20
N THR A 22 7.29 8.58 -13.22
CA THR A 22 6.33 8.36 -12.15
C THR A 22 5.03 8.14 -12.89
N CYS A 23 4.58 6.89 -12.92
CA CYS A 23 3.24 6.61 -13.40
C CYS A 23 2.34 7.47 -12.51
N ASP A 24 1.49 8.31 -13.09
CA ASP A 24 0.61 9.22 -12.33
C ASP A 24 -0.27 8.45 -11.32
N ALA A 25 -0.35 7.13 -11.45
CA ALA A 25 -1.04 6.22 -10.55
C ALA A 25 -0.20 5.70 -9.36
N GLU A 26 1.12 5.94 -9.26
CA GLU A 26 1.92 5.47 -8.13
C GLU A 26 1.59 6.29 -6.86
N GLU A 27 0.88 5.68 -5.91
CA GLU A 27 0.45 6.33 -4.67
C GLU A 27 1.56 6.31 -3.61
N LYS A 28 2.24 5.17 -3.47
CA LYS A 28 3.35 5.01 -2.50
C LYS A 28 4.28 3.89 -2.93
N SER A 29 5.58 4.09 -2.74
CA SER A 29 6.54 2.98 -2.81
C SER A 29 7.56 3.04 -1.68
N GLY A 30 8.11 1.88 -1.35
CA GLY A 30 9.11 1.77 -0.30
C GLY A 30 9.46 0.32 0.03
N PHE A 31 10.29 0.15 1.05
CA PHE A 31 10.71 -1.16 1.53
C PHE A 31 9.92 -1.55 2.77
N LEU A 32 9.48 -2.80 2.81
CA LEU A 32 8.74 -3.41 3.91
C LEU A 32 9.34 -4.78 4.21
N VAL A 33 9.02 -5.34 5.38
CA VAL A 33 9.31 -6.74 5.69
C VAL A 33 8.00 -7.52 5.64
N LEU A 34 7.88 -8.44 4.68
CA LEU A 34 6.77 -9.39 4.61
C LEU A 34 7.04 -10.55 5.58
N LEU A 35 6.07 -10.85 6.44
CA LEU A 35 6.10 -12.04 7.29
C LEU A 35 5.38 -13.19 6.61
N GLY A 36 6.15 -14.24 6.30
CA GLY A 36 5.65 -15.48 5.73
C GLY A 36 5.21 -16.49 6.81
N PRO A 37 4.70 -17.66 6.36
CA PRO A 37 4.37 -18.77 7.24
C PRO A 37 5.57 -19.17 8.12
N GLY A 38 5.31 -19.55 9.37
CA GLY A 38 6.38 -19.93 10.31
C GLY A 38 7.25 -18.77 10.80
N GLY A 39 6.85 -17.51 10.57
CA GLY A 39 7.57 -16.33 11.07
C GLY A 39 8.77 -15.91 10.22
N MET A 40 8.93 -16.48 9.02
CA MET A 40 10.00 -16.09 8.09
C MET A 40 9.85 -14.61 7.71
N ARG A 41 10.96 -13.88 7.76
CA ARG A 41 11.02 -12.46 7.40
C ARG A 41 11.61 -12.29 6.01
N GLN A 42 10.90 -11.63 5.11
CA GLN A 42 11.36 -11.35 3.76
C GLN A 42 11.35 -9.85 3.48
N ASP A 43 12.53 -9.30 3.19
CA ASP A 43 12.65 -7.92 2.71
C ASP A 43 12.07 -7.79 1.31
N VAL A 44 11.10 -6.89 1.16
CA VAL A 44 10.40 -6.63 -0.09
C VAL A 44 10.38 -5.13 -0.41
N ARG A 45 10.32 -4.82 -1.70
CA ARG A 45 9.92 -3.49 -2.18
C ARG A 45 8.44 -3.57 -2.58
N VAL A 46 7.63 -2.68 -2.03
CA VAL A 46 6.22 -2.58 -2.35
C VAL A 46 5.98 -1.30 -3.12
N VAL A 47 5.15 -1.40 -4.16
CA VAL A 47 4.64 -0.25 -4.93
C VAL A 47 3.13 -0.34 -4.98
N VAL A 48 2.46 0.67 -4.44
CA VAL A 48 1.01 0.82 -4.45
C VAL A 48 0.62 1.70 -5.62
N TYR A 49 -0.31 1.20 -6.42
CA TYR A 49 -0.89 1.92 -7.54
C TYR A 49 -2.37 2.15 -7.27
N ARG A 50 -2.83 3.38 -7.49
CA ARG A 50 -4.23 3.78 -7.43
C ARG A 50 -4.61 4.52 -8.69
N THR A 51 -5.65 4.02 -9.34
CA THR A 51 -6.35 4.66 -10.45
C THR A 51 -7.81 4.83 -10.09
N THR A 52 -8.59 5.42 -10.99
CA THR A 52 -10.06 5.49 -10.86
C THR A 52 -10.72 4.12 -10.89
N LEU A 53 -10.09 3.13 -11.55
CA LEU A 53 -10.66 1.79 -11.79
C LEU A 53 -9.98 0.68 -10.99
N GLU A 54 -8.79 0.91 -10.46
CA GLU A 54 -8.01 -0.14 -9.79
C GLU A 54 -7.25 0.42 -8.60
N HIS A 55 -7.04 -0.42 -7.59
CA HIS A 55 -6.19 -0.11 -6.46
C HIS A 55 -5.49 -1.39 -6.04
N PHE A 56 -4.18 -1.45 -6.22
CA PHE A 56 -3.41 -2.68 -6.02
C PHE A 56 -1.99 -2.40 -5.56
N ALA A 57 -1.39 -3.35 -4.86
CA ALA A 57 0.02 -3.32 -4.48
C ALA A 57 0.79 -4.40 -5.23
N VAL A 58 1.94 -4.05 -5.80
CA VAL A 58 2.89 -4.97 -6.40
C VAL A 58 4.06 -5.18 -5.45
N ILE A 59 4.40 -6.44 -5.20
CA ILE A 59 5.44 -6.84 -4.25
C ILE A 59 6.62 -7.40 -5.04
N TYR A 60 7.78 -6.80 -4.85
CA TYR A 60 9.04 -7.23 -5.43
C TYR A 60 9.98 -7.73 -4.31
N PRO A 61 10.77 -8.77 -4.54
CA PRO A 61 11.93 -9.04 -3.70
C PRO A 61 12.87 -7.84 -3.65
N ARG A 62 13.57 -7.63 -2.53
CA ARG A 62 14.55 -6.54 -2.41
C ARG A 62 15.75 -6.67 -3.35
N LYS A 63 16.08 -7.88 -3.81
CA LYS A 63 17.20 -8.13 -4.74
C LYS A 63 16.95 -7.39 -6.07
N ARG A 64 17.98 -6.74 -6.60
CA ARG A 64 17.87 -5.93 -7.83
C ARG A 64 17.46 -6.82 -9.02
N LEU A 65 16.47 -6.37 -9.80
CA LEU A 65 16.00 -6.98 -11.07
C LEU A 65 15.20 -8.30 -10.96
N SER A 66 14.51 -8.54 -9.86
CA SER A 66 13.60 -9.69 -9.73
C SER A 66 12.18 -9.40 -10.23
N LYS A 67 11.54 -10.42 -10.84
CA LYS A 67 10.10 -10.42 -11.13
C LYS A 67 9.28 -10.18 -9.86
N PRO A 68 8.10 -9.55 -9.97
CA PRO A 68 7.20 -9.42 -8.82
C PRO A 68 6.85 -10.81 -8.28
N ILE A 69 6.83 -10.93 -6.95
CA ILE A 69 6.45 -12.17 -6.25
C ILE A 69 4.97 -12.23 -5.90
N GLY A 70 4.28 -11.10 -6.00
CA GLY A 70 2.85 -11.05 -5.75
C GLY A 70 2.23 -9.72 -6.14
N VAL A 71 0.93 -9.76 -6.38
CA VAL A 71 0.07 -8.60 -6.54
C VAL A 71 -1.10 -8.75 -5.60
N VAL A 72 -1.44 -7.68 -4.87
CA VAL A 72 -2.56 -7.65 -3.94
C VAL A 72 -3.59 -6.67 -4.46
N ASN A 73 -4.81 -7.16 -4.73
CA ASN A 73 -5.94 -6.29 -5.03
C ASN A 73 -6.43 -5.65 -3.74
N LEU A 74 -6.23 -4.34 -3.60
CA LEU A 74 -6.51 -3.62 -2.37
C LEU A 74 -7.99 -3.26 -2.21
N ARG A 75 -8.75 -3.17 -3.31
CA ARG A 75 -10.20 -2.87 -3.28
C ARG A 75 -11.00 -3.81 -2.39
N ASN A 76 -10.61 -5.09 -2.42
CA ASN A 76 -11.27 -6.15 -1.66
C ASN A 76 -10.46 -6.54 -0.43
N THR A 77 -9.73 -5.61 0.19
CA THR A 77 -8.97 -5.89 1.41
C THR A 77 -9.39 -5.02 2.57
N THR A 78 -9.08 -5.48 3.77
CA THR A 78 -9.05 -4.67 4.99
C THR A 78 -7.62 -4.60 5.49
N THR A 79 -7.26 -3.43 5.99
CA THR A 79 -5.92 -3.16 6.51
C THR A 79 -6.04 -2.80 7.98
N GLU A 80 -5.29 -3.50 8.83
CA GLU A 80 -5.37 -3.33 10.29
C GLU A 80 -3.99 -3.15 10.90
N ARG A 81 -3.85 -2.18 11.79
CA ARG A 81 -2.63 -1.94 12.56
C ARG A 81 -2.39 -3.10 13.55
N VAL A 82 -1.13 -3.41 13.79
CA VAL A 82 -0.68 -4.38 14.80
C VAL A 82 0.14 -3.66 15.87
N ASP A 83 -0.41 -3.59 17.08
CA ASP A 83 0.17 -2.82 18.17
C ASP A 83 1.50 -3.39 18.69
N THR A 84 1.70 -4.71 18.59
CA THR A 84 2.83 -5.40 19.22
C THR A 84 4.10 -5.47 18.38
N ASN A 85 4.09 -5.09 17.10
CA ASN A 85 5.20 -5.38 16.18
C ASN A 85 5.44 -4.31 15.10
N SER A 86 4.94 -3.07 15.29
CA SER A 86 5.12 -1.96 14.34
C SER A 86 4.84 -2.39 12.89
N GLY A 87 3.62 -2.85 12.63
CA GLY A 87 3.25 -3.37 11.33
C GLY A 87 1.74 -3.40 11.12
N PHE A 88 1.32 -3.93 9.99
CA PHE A 88 -0.09 -4.03 9.63
C PHE A 88 -0.41 -5.34 8.93
N PHE A 89 -1.65 -5.81 9.08
CA PHE A 89 -2.22 -6.90 8.31
C PHE A 89 -2.98 -6.36 7.11
N VAL A 90 -2.91 -7.09 6.01
CA VAL A 90 -3.79 -6.96 4.85
C VAL A 90 -4.56 -8.27 4.73
N ARG A 91 -5.88 -8.22 4.85
CA ARG A 91 -6.77 -9.38 4.77
C ARG A 91 -7.69 -9.24 3.58
N GLN A 92 -7.95 -10.31 2.85
CA GLN A 92 -8.96 -10.28 1.80
C GLN A 92 -10.36 -10.35 2.40
N ARG A 93 -11.25 -9.45 1.96
CA ARG A 93 -12.67 -9.46 2.33
C ARG A 93 -13.35 -10.67 1.70
N GLY A 94 -14.21 -11.34 2.46
CA GLY A 94 -15.01 -12.47 1.98
C GLY A 94 -14.33 -13.83 2.06
N TYR A 95 -13.08 -13.91 2.52
CA TYR A 95 -12.44 -15.15 2.93
C TYR A 95 -12.53 -15.31 4.45
N ASP A 96 -12.49 -16.56 4.92
CA ASP A 96 -12.18 -16.81 6.33
C ASP A 96 -10.81 -16.17 6.63
N ASN A 97 -10.58 -15.75 7.87
CA ASN A 97 -9.41 -14.93 8.27
C ASN A 97 -8.02 -15.58 8.04
N THR A 98 -7.97 -16.68 7.29
CA THR A 98 -6.81 -17.50 6.94
C THR A 98 -5.89 -16.81 5.92
N ILE A 99 -6.43 -16.05 4.96
CA ILE A 99 -5.63 -15.40 3.92
C ILE A 99 -5.29 -13.97 4.35
N SER A 100 -4.13 -13.82 5.00
CA SER A 100 -3.60 -12.53 5.42
C SER A 100 -2.11 -12.39 5.12
N ALA A 101 -1.70 -11.17 4.74
CA ALA A 101 -0.30 -10.78 4.64
C ALA A 101 0.02 -9.81 5.77
N LYS A 102 1.15 -10.03 6.47
CA LYS A 102 1.62 -9.11 7.50
C LYS A 102 2.87 -8.40 7.04
N PHE A 103 2.83 -7.08 7.06
CA PHE A 103 3.96 -6.22 6.73
C PHE A 103 4.47 -5.52 7.99
N LEU A 104 5.78 -5.47 8.16
CA LEU A 104 6.43 -4.65 9.17
C LEU A 104 7.02 -3.39 8.52
N CYS A 105 6.92 -2.28 9.23
CA CYS A 105 7.41 -0.97 8.81
C CYS A 105 7.87 -0.16 10.02
N SER A 106 8.47 1.01 9.80
CA SER A 106 8.74 1.92 10.92
C SER A 106 7.42 2.50 11.46
N GLU A 107 7.35 2.78 12.77
CA GLU A 107 6.17 3.40 13.36
C GLU A 107 5.84 4.77 12.77
N ARG A 108 6.84 5.47 12.24
CA ARG A 108 6.68 6.77 11.59
C ARG A 108 5.96 6.66 10.24
N GLU A 109 6.05 5.51 9.59
CA GLU A 109 5.50 5.29 8.25
C GLU A 109 4.20 4.50 8.25
N ILE A 110 3.81 3.93 9.40
CA ILE A 110 2.68 3.01 9.50
C ILE A 110 1.38 3.64 9.01
N GLU A 111 1.07 4.87 9.43
CA GLU A 111 -0.15 5.57 9.03
C GLU A 111 -0.14 5.87 7.52
N ALA A 112 1.01 6.23 6.96
CA ALA A 112 1.15 6.46 5.53
C ALA A 112 0.96 5.17 4.72
N TRP A 113 1.41 4.03 5.23
CA TRP A 113 1.18 2.72 4.60
C TRP A 113 -0.26 2.25 4.77
N LEU A 114 -0.86 2.39 5.95
CA LEU A 114 -2.27 2.08 6.19
C LEU A 114 -3.18 2.89 5.26
N SER A 115 -2.92 4.20 5.13
CA SER A 115 -3.64 5.08 4.21
C SER A 115 -3.49 4.62 2.75
N ALA A 116 -2.26 4.35 2.29
CA ALA A 116 -2.02 3.90 0.92
C ALA A 116 -2.68 2.54 0.62
N PHE A 117 -2.70 1.62 1.59
CA PHE A 117 -3.36 0.32 1.44
C PHE A 117 -4.87 0.37 1.61
N SER A 118 -5.40 1.44 2.20
CA SER A 118 -6.81 1.58 2.47
C SER A 118 -7.58 1.83 1.18
N ALA A 119 -8.55 0.97 0.90
CA ALA A 119 -9.46 1.10 -0.23
C ALA A 119 -10.51 2.20 -0.05
N VAL A 120 -10.43 3.05 0.99
CA VAL A 120 -11.38 4.14 1.21
C VAL A 120 -11.35 5.02 -0.02
N SER A 121 -12.37 4.84 -0.85
CA SER A 121 -12.67 5.62 -2.01
C SER A 121 -12.93 7.04 -1.52
N GLN A 122 -11.96 7.93 -1.71
CA GLN A 122 -12.27 9.34 -1.75
C GLN A 122 -13.18 9.57 -2.97
N GLY A 123 -14.49 9.60 -2.73
CA GLY A 123 -15.48 10.05 -3.69
C GLY A 123 -16.15 8.93 -4.49
N CYS A 124 -17.34 8.53 -4.03
CA CYS A 124 -18.57 8.63 -4.83
C CYS A 124 -19.75 8.62 -3.86
N GLN A 125 -19.99 9.75 -3.18
CA GLN A 125 -21.30 10.04 -2.56
C GLN A 125 -22.34 10.41 -3.64
N HIS A 126 -22.30 9.79 -4.81
CA HIS A 126 -23.45 9.82 -5.68
C HIS A 126 -24.43 8.78 -5.13
N ALA A 127 -25.38 9.27 -4.34
CA ALA A 127 -26.62 8.56 -4.09
C ALA A 127 -27.14 8.07 -5.44
N ALA A 128 -26.99 6.77 -5.71
CA ALA A 128 -27.72 6.12 -6.77
C ALA A 128 -29.18 6.02 -6.33
N SER A 129 -29.85 7.16 -6.23
CA SER A 129 -31.30 7.21 -6.21
C SER A 129 -31.75 6.84 -7.62
N LEU A 130 -32.15 5.59 -7.80
CA LEU A 130 -32.86 5.18 -9.00
C LEU A 130 -34.13 6.04 -9.11
N PRO A 131 -34.41 6.65 -10.28
CA PRO A 131 -35.68 7.34 -10.48
C PRO A 131 -36.82 6.33 -10.37
N VAL A 132 -37.70 6.54 -9.40
CA VAL A 132 -38.94 5.75 -9.26
C VAL A 132 -39.87 6.17 -10.39
N LEU A 133 -40.17 5.25 -11.31
CA LEU A 133 -41.27 5.37 -12.26
C LEU A 133 -42.58 5.22 -11.48
N VAL A 134 -43.35 6.31 -11.36
CA VAL A 134 -44.73 6.26 -10.88
C VAL A 134 -45.62 6.00 -12.08
N GLU A 135 -46.24 4.83 -12.15
CA GLU A 135 -47.28 4.54 -13.13
C GLU A 135 -48.55 5.29 -12.69
N THR A 136 -48.97 6.29 -13.47
CA THR A 136 -50.27 6.97 -13.28
C THR A 136 -51.37 6.07 -13.81
N GLU A 137 -52.17 5.54 -12.88
CA GLU A 137 -53.48 4.94 -13.19
C GLU A 137 -54.45 6.04 -13.66
N GLU A 138 -54.82 5.97 -14.95
CA GLU A 138 -55.86 6.80 -15.56
C GLU A 138 -57.24 6.25 -15.12
N SER A 139 -58.08 7.09 -14.52
CA SER A 139 -59.50 6.83 -14.23
C SER A 139 -60.36 7.97 -14.73
#